data_AF-A0A4U5MN64-F1
#
_entry.id   AF-A0A4U5MN64-F1
#
_cell.length_a   1.000
_cell.length_b   1.000
_cell.length_c   1.000
_cell.angle_alpha   90.00
_cell.angle_beta   90.00
_cell.angle_gamma   90.00
#
_symmetry.space_group_name_H-M   'P 1'
#
loop_
_entity.id
_entity.type
_entity.pdbx_description
1 polymer ?
#
loop_
_entity_poly.entity_id
_entity_poly.type
_entity_poly.pdbx_seq_one_letter_code
_entity_poly.pdbx_strand_id
1 'polypeptide(L)'
;MLLAALRAVRKYLCENTLYYNVMTIQCPKTCGRCGKNSSIPRIQIRNCADKSSDCNQKKDRCHNSAYANFMAQQCPFTCGKS
;
A
#
# COMPACT_ATOMS: atom_id res chain seq x y z
N MET A 1 20.85 4.23 -2.01
CA MET A 1 20.01 3.95 -3.21
C MET A 1 19.95 2.46 -3.61
N LEU A 2 20.76 1.55 -3.05
CA LEU A 2 20.74 0.12 -3.43
C LEU A 2 19.61 -0.75 -2.84
N LEU A 3 18.86 -0.31 -1.82
CA LEU A 3 17.83 -1.14 -1.17
C LEU A 3 16.46 -1.12 -1.86
N ALA A 4 16.23 -0.21 -2.82
CA ALA A 4 14.94 -0.10 -3.51
C ALA A 4 14.81 -1.04 -4.72
N ALA A 5 15.92 -1.37 -5.40
CA ALA A 5 15.91 -2.15 -6.64
C ALA A 5 15.55 -3.64 -6.45
N LEU A 6 15.70 -4.20 -5.24
CA LEU A 6 15.35 -5.59 -4.94
C LEU A 6 13.83 -5.85 -4.77
N ARG A 7 13.01 -4.79 -4.63
CA ARG A 7 11.56 -4.91 -4.33
C ARG A 7 10.67 -5.06 -5.58
N ALA A 8 11.14 -4.66 -6.76
CA ALA A 8 10.36 -4.73 -8.00
C ALA A 8 10.48 -6.08 -8.74
N VAL A 9 11.64 -6.75 -8.63
CA VAL A 9 11.95 -7.98 -9.40
C VAL A 9 11.13 -9.19 -8.95
N ARG A 10 10.54 -9.16 -7.75
CA ARG A 10 9.88 -10.30 -7.11
C ARG A 10 8.39 -10.44 -7.40
N LYS A 11 7.84 -9.71 -8.37
CA LYS A 11 6.39 -9.77 -8.67
C LYS A 11 5.92 -11.20 -8.98
N TYR A 12 6.75 -12.01 -9.63
CA TYR A 12 6.45 -13.42 -9.90
C TYR A 12 6.30 -14.29 -8.63
N LEU A 13 6.93 -13.89 -7.50
CA LEU A 13 6.77 -14.59 -6.21
C LEU A 13 5.42 -14.32 -5.56
N CYS A 14 4.64 -13.34 -6.04
CA CYS A 14 3.33 -13.06 -5.48
C CYS A 14 2.37 -14.24 -5.67
N GLU A 15 2.48 -14.98 -6.78
CA GLU A 15 1.63 -16.14 -7.09
C GLU A 15 2.24 -17.47 -6.63
N ASN A 16 3.52 -17.47 -6.23
CA ASN A 16 4.17 -18.66 -5.72
C ASN A 16 3.59 -19.04 -4.34
N THR A 17 3.10 -20.28 -4.20
CA THR A 17 2.44 -20.77 -2.97
C THR A 17 3.32 -20.66 -1.72
N LEU A 18 4.62 -20.94 -1.82
CA LEU A 18 5.57 -20.86 -0.70
C LEU A 18 5.76 -19.41 -0.23
N TYR A 19 5.81 -18.47 -1.17
CA TYR A 19 6.07 -17.06 -0.89
C TYR A 19 4.80 -16.21 -0.80
N TYR A 20 3.63 -16.77 -1.10
CA TYR A 20 2.36 -16.05 -1.18
C TYR A 20 2.10 -15.22 0.08
N ASN A 21 2.21 -15.83 1.26
CA ASN A 21 1.97 -15.17 2.53
C ASN A 21 3.03 -14.11 2.84
N VAL A 22 4.31 -14.43 2.62
CA VAL A 22 5.43 -13.50 2.87
C VAL A 22 5.30 -12.27 1.99
N MET A 23 5.05 -12.47 0.70
CA MET A 23 4.89 -11.40 -0.29
C MET A 23 3.63 -10.58 -0.03
N THR A 24 2.54 -11.22 0.43
CA THR A 24 1.32 -10.52 0.88
C THR A 24 1.58 -9.59 2.06
N ILE A 25 2.34 -10.03 3.06
CA ILE A 25 2.53 -9.26 4.29
C ILE A 25 3.62 -8.19 4.13
N GLN A 26 4.73 -8.53 3.47
CA GLN A 26 5.91 -7.67 3.40
C GLN A 26 5.91 -6.76 2.18
N CYS A 27 5.40 -7.25 1.05
CA CYS A 27 5.44 -6.57 -0.24
C CYS A 27 4.05 -6.43 -0.88
N PRO A 28 3.01 -6.02 -0.13
CA PRO A 28 1.65 -6.00 -0.65
C PRO A 28 1.49 -5.04 -1.84
N LYS A 29 2.20 -3.91 -1.84
CA LYS A 29 2.25 -2.96 -2.97
C LYS A 29 2.78 -3.61 -4.24
N THR A 30 3.90 -4.33 -4.14
CA THR A 30 4.50 -5.07 -5.25
C THR A 30 3.53 -6.10 -5.83
N CYS A 31 2.73 -6.73 -4.98
CA CYS A 31 1.75 -7.74 -5.38
C CYS A 31 0.37 -7.16 -5.73
N GLY A 32 0.17 -5.84 -5.71
CA GLY A 32 -1.14 -5.23 -5.96
C GLY A 32 -2.20 -5.60 -4.91
N ARG A 33 -1.78 -5.98 -3.70
CA ARG A 33 -2.63 -6.42 -2.58
C ARG A 33 -3.00 -5.29 -1.63
N CYS A 34 -2.65 -4.04 -1.94
CA CYS A 34 -3.19 -2.89 -1.25
C CYS A 34 -4.56 -2.53 -1.84
N GLY A 35 -5.64 -3.00 -1.23
CA GLY A 35 -6.99 -2.68 -1.70
C GLY A 35 -8.05 -2.85 -0.63
N LYS A 36 -9.14 -2.08 -0.75
CA LYS A 36 -10.31 -2.18 0.14
C LYS A 36 -11.01 -3.55 0.05
N ASN A 37 -10.79 -4.26 -1.06
CA ASN A 37 -11.41 -5.55 -1.39
C ASN A 37 -10.49 -6.75 -1.08
N SER A 38 -9.35 -6.55 -0.40
CA SER A 38 -8.57 -7.69 0.05
C SER A 38 -9.30 -8.37 1.21
N SER A 39 -9.57 -9.67 1.07
CA SER A 39 -10.13 -10.55 2.11
C SER A 39 -9.22 -10.72 3.33
N ILE A 40 -8.14 -9.93 3.41
CA ILE A 40 -7.09 -10.05 4.39
C ILE A 40 -7.28 -8.94 5.44
N PRO A 41 -7.30 -9.28 6.73
CA PRO A 41 -7.40 -8.30 7.80
C PRO A 41 -6.33 -7.22 7.64
N ARG A 42 -6.75 -5.95 7.62
CA ARG A 42 -5.84 -4.79 7.38
C ARG A 42 -4.72 -4.66 8.41
N ILE A 43 -4.90 -5.25 9.59
CA ILE A 43 -3.90 -5.33 10.67
C ILE A 43 -2.65 -6.11 10.22
N GLN A 44 -2.79 -7.04 9.27
CA GLN A 44 -1.69 -7.91 8.83
C GLN A 44 -0.91 -7.36 7.64
N ILE A 45 -1.45 -6.38 6.91
CA ILE A 45 -0.78 -5.81 5.74
C ILE A 45 0.08 -4.62 6.16
N ARG A 46 1.29 -4.93 6.63
CA ARG A 46 2.34 -3.92 6.86
C ARG A 46 2.58 -3.22 5.51
N ASN A 47 2.54 -1.89 5.46
CA ASN A 47 2.76 -1.04 4.28
C ASN A 47 1.56 -0.67 3.39
N CYS A 48 0.34 -1.17 3.64
CA CYS A 48 -0.90 -0.65 3.01
C CYS A 48 -1.77 0.13 4.01
N ALA A 49 -1.13 0.86 4.91
CA ALA A 49 -1.82 1.69 5.88
C ALA A 49 -1.53 3.16 5.62
N ASP A 50 -2.45 4.01 6.05
CA ASP A 50 -2.18 5.42 6.17
C ASP A 50 -1.19 5.67 7.32
N LYS A 51 -0.39 6.71 7.19
CA LYS A 51 0.57 7.14 8.22
C LYS A 51 -0.06 8.02 9.28
N SER A 52 -1.17 8.70 8.93
CA SER A 52 -1.92 9.58 9.81
C SER A 52 -3.29 8.99 10.15
N SER A 53 -3.75 9.22 11.36
CA SER A 53 -5.10 8.85 11.84
C SER A 53 -6.22 9.65 11.18
N ASP A 54 -5.92 10.88 10.72
CA ASP A 54 -6.95 11.82 10.25
C ASP A 54 -7.33 11.63 8.79
N CYS A 55 -6.74 10.63 8.12
CA CYS A 55 -6.88 10.44 6.67
C CYS A 55 -8.35 10.31 6.24
N ASN A 56 -9.17 9.60 7.03
CA ASN A 56 -10.61 9.46 6.75
C ASN A 56 -11.34 10.82 6.70
N GLN A 57 -11.03 11.74 7.61
CA GLN A 57 -11.63 13.08 7.66
C GLN A 57 -11.12 13.99 6.53
N LYS A 58 -9.92 13.68 6.01
CA LYS A 58 -9.25 14.46 4.97
C LYS A 58 -9.41 13.84 3.59
N LYS A 59 -10.25 12.82 3.42
CA LYS A 59 -10.40 12.05 2.16
C LYS A 59 -10.72 12.95 0.96
N ASP A 60 -11.50 14.00 1.12
CA ASP A 60 -11.85 14.91 0.02
C ASP A 60 -10.63 15.65 -0.53
N ARG A 61 -9.57 15.82 0.29
CA ARG A 61 -8.31 16.43 -0.11
C ARG A 61 -7.49 15.56 -1.07
N CYS A 62 -7.85 14.29 -1.26
CA CYS A 62 -7.21 13.43 -2.26
C CYS A 62 -7.36 13.97 -3.69
N HIS A 63 -8.48 14.65 -3.98
CA HIS A 63 -8.77 15.24 -5.30
C HIS A 63 -8.36 16.71 -5.42
N ASN A 64 -8.02 17.36 -4.31
CA ASN A 64 -7.57 18.75 -4.32
C ASN A 64 -6.09 18.80 -4.72
N SER A 65 -5.78 19.46 -5.84
CA SER A 65 -4.42 19.54 -6.40
C SER A 65 -3.37 20.07 -5.41
N ALA A 66 -3.73 21.02 -4.54
CA ALA A 66 -2.83 21.59 -3.54
C ALA A 66 -2.43 20.56 -2.45
N TYR A 67 -3.31 19.60 -2.15
CA TYR A 67 -3.11 18.61 -1.08
C TYR A 67 -2.87 17.19 -1.61
N ALA A 68 -3.06 16.94 -2.90
CA ALA A 68 -2.98 15.61 -3.49
C ALA A 68 -1.63 14.91 -3.27
N ASN A 69 -0.54 15.67 -3.26
CA ASN A 69 0.81 15.16 -2.96
C ASN A 69 0.99 14.84 -1.48
N PHE A 70 0.55 15.73 -0.60
CA PHE A 70 0.57 15.50 0.85
C PHE A 70 -0.25 14.26 1.21
N MET A 71 -1.46 14.18 0.68
CA MET A 71 -2.36 13.06 0.87
C MET A 71 -1.81 11.76 0.27
N ALA A 72 -1.11 11.79 -0.86
CA ALA A 72 -0.42 10.61 -1.40
C ALA A 72 0.68 10.09 -0.46
N GLN A 73 1.38 10.98 0.24
CA GLN A 73 2.48 10.61 1.13
C GLN A 73 2.01 10.15 2.51
N GLN A 74 0.98 10.80 3.05
CA GLN A 74 0.48 10.57 4.41
C GLN A 74 -0.70 9.60 4.44
N CYS A 75 -1.53 9.63 3.40
CA CYS A 75 -2.78 8.88 3.32
C CYS A 75 -2.87 8.05 2.02
N PRO A 76 -1.81 7.29 1.64
CA PRO A 76 -1.81 6.55 0.38
C PRO A 76 -2.96 5.56 0.30
N PHE A 77 -3.37 4.95 1.42
CA PHE A 77 -4.46 3.98 1.43
C PHE A 77 -5.82 4.66 1.30
N THR A 78 -6.08 5.72 2.07
CA THR A 78 -7.35 6.48 1.95
C THR A 78 -7.58 7.02 0.54
N CYS A 79 -6.52 7.51 -0.11
CA CYS A 79 -6.58 8.04 -1.47
C CYS A 79 -6.46 6.99 -2.59
N GLY A 80 -6.32 5.69 -2.26
CA GLY A 80 -6.14 4.64 -3.28
C GLY A 80 -4.84 4.74 -4.08
N LYS A 81 -3.81 5.37 -3.51
CA LYS A 81 -2.45 5.50 -4.07
C LYS A 81 -1.47 4.49 -3.44
N SER A 82 -2.01 3.44 -2.84
CA SER A 82 -1.28 2.40 -2.11
C SER A 82 -0.72 1.33 -3.03
#